data_AF-A0A7S3HUA6-F1
#
_entry.id   AF-A0A7S3HUA6-F1
#
_cell.length_a   1.000
_cell.length_b   1.000
_cell.length_c   1.000
_cell.angle_alpha   90.00
_cell.angle_beta   90.00
_cell.angle_gamma   90.00
#
_symmetry.space_group_name_H-M   'P 1'
#
loop_
_entity.id
_entity.type
_entity.pdbx_description
1 polymer ?
#
loop_
_entity_poly.entity_id
_entity_poly.type
_entity_poly.pdbx_seq_one_letter_code
_entity_poly.pdbx_strand_id
1 'polypeptide(L)'
;NNMMQVKYCCLCIPINIGTMLLGIMVFLSLYLEKYHFIFMRATSALCTGAIFILMVLRDTAQHRWQFAAAFIIWMASTLFLNYHQFVKKLEDDNYIEVSCREMEQ
;
A
#
# COMPACT_ATOMS: atom_id res chain seq x y z
N ASN A 1 20.59 -17.64 -44.19
CA ASN A 1 21.12 -16.79 -43.09
C ASN A 1 20.07 -15.78 -42.66
N ASN A 2 19.14 -16.17 -41.79
CA ASN A 2 18.21 -15.24 -41.15
C ASN A 2 18.59 -15.17 -39.67
N MET A 3 19.43 -14.20 -39.34
CA MET A 3 19.79 -13.86 -37.97
C MET A 3 18.55 -13.32 -37.26
N MET A 4 17.99 -14.11 -36.34
CA MET A 4 17.01 -13.60 -35.38
C MET A 4 17.69 -12.55 -34.50
N GLN A 5 17.22 -11.30 -34.59
CA GLN A 5 17.64 -10.25 -33.66
C GLN A 5 17.14 -10.58 -32.25
N VAL A 6 18.09 -10.96 -31.40
CA VAL A 6 17.88 -11.07 -29.96
C VAL A 6 17.73 -9.65 -29.42
N LYS A 7 16.49 -9.21 -29.14
CA LYS A 7 16.23 -7.96 -28.41
C LYS A 7 16.64 -8.18 -26.95
N TYR A 8 17.83 -7.71 -26.60
CA TYR A 8 18.27 -7.61 -25.21
C TYR A 8 17.43 -6.53 -24.50
N CYS A 9 16.48 -6.95 -23.67
CA CYS A 9 15.78 -6.08 -22.74
C CYS A 9 16.64 -5.97 -21.46
N CYS A 10 17.65 -5.08 -21.49
CA CYS A 10 18.72 -4.95 -20.50
C CYS A 10 18.30 -4.42 -19.10
N LEU A 11 17.01 -4.45 -18.74
CA LEU A 11 16.58 -4.11 -17.37
C LEU A 11 15.29 -4.86 -16.98
N CYS A 12 15.11 -6.10 -17.45
CA CYS A 12 14.05 -6.96 -16.95
C CYS A 12 14.48 -7.56 -15.60
N ILE A 13 14.46 -6.77 -14.53
CA ILE A 13 14.11 -7.37 -13.23
C ILE A 13 12.79 -8.09 -13.52
N PRO A 14 12.72 -9.42 -13.37
CA PRO A 14 11.51 -10.14 -13.71
C PRO A 14 10.37 -9.47 -12.94
N ILE A 15 9.34 -9.03 -13.67
CA ILE A 15 8.17 -8.34 -13.10
C ILE A 15 7.62 -9.12 -11.90
N ASN A 16 7.82 -10.45 -11.89
CA ASN A 16 7.52 -11.36 -10.79
C ASN A 16 8.27 -11.02 -9.49
N ILE A 17 9.55 -10.65 -9.50
CA ILE A 17 10.28 -10.25 -8.28
C ILE A 17 9.76 -8.92 -7.75
N GLY A 18 9.54 -7.93 -8.63
CA GLY A 18 9.01 -6.64 -8.23
C GLY A 18 7.61 -6.75 -7.61
N THR A 19 6.72 -7.50 -8.26
CA THR A 19 5.35 -7.74 -7.74
C THR A 19 5.34 -8.56 -6.45
N MET A 20 6.26 -9.51 -6.27
CA MET A 20 6.43 -10.23 -5.00
C MET A 20 6.85 -9.31 -3.85
N LEU A 21 7.81 -8.40 -4.08
CA LEU A 21 8.19 -7.40 -3.08
C LEU A 21 7.00 -6.53 -2.67
N LEU A 22 6.22 -6.05 -3.64
CA LEU A 22 5.02 -5.24 -3.37
C LEU A 22 3.97 -6.03 -2.57
N GLY A 23 3.75 -7.31 -2.91
CA GLY A 23 2.85 -8.17 -2.14
C GLY A 23 3.28 -8.33 -0.68
N ILE A 24 4.58 -8.57 -0.45
CA ILE A 24 5.14 -8.68 0.91
C ILE A 24 4.94 -7.38 1.71
N MET A 25 5.11 -6.21 1.09
CA MET A 25 4.86 -4.92 1.75
C MET A 25 3.41 -4.76 2.20
N VAL A 26 2.44 -5.23 1.41
CA VAL A 26 1.01 -5.20 1.79
C VAL A 26 0.74 -6.10 2.99
N PHE A 27 1.34 -7.30 3.06
CA PHE A 27 1.20 -8.17 4.23
C PHE A 27 1.91 -7.63 5.48
N LEU A 28 3.08 -7.01 5.33
CA LEU A 28 3.76 -6.33 6.42
C LEU A 28 2.91 -5.18 6.98
N SER A 29 2.22 -4.43 6.11
CA SER A 29 1.28 -3.40 6.52
C SER A 29 0.14 -3.97 7.37
N LEU A 30 -0.44 -5.11 7.00
CA LEU A 30 -1.47 -5.79 7.80
C LEU A 30 -0.94 -6.24 9.17
N TYR A 31 0.32 -6.68 9.24
CA TYR A 31 0.94 -7.04 10.51
C TYR A 31 1.11 -5.82 11.43
N LEU A 32 1.52 -4.68 10.87
CA LEU A 32 1.67 -3.42 11.61
C LEU A 32 0.35 -2.85 12.12
N GLU A 33 -0.77 -3.12 11.44
CA GLU A 33 -2.09 -2.66 11.88
C GLU A 33 -2.60 -3.29 13.17
N LYS A 34 -1.99 -4.39 13.65
CA LYS A 34 -2.30 -4.92 14.98
C LYS A 34 -2.10 -3.88 16.10
N TYR A 35 -1.25 -2.87 15.89
CA TYR A 35 -0.96 -1.82 16.87
C TYR A 35 -1.85 -0.58 16.72
N HIS A 36 -2.28 -0.25 15.50
CA HIS A 36 -3.16 0.88 15.21
C HIS A 36 -4.23 0.43 14.21
N PHE A 37 -5.34 -0.08 14.75
CA PHE A 37 -6.40 -0.67 13.95
C PHE A 37 -7.24 0.42 13.25
N ILE A 38 -7.10 0.51 11.93
CA ILE A 38 -7.93 1.36 11.08
C ILE A 38 -8.67 0.45 10.11
N PHE A 39 -9.96 0.23 10.36
CA PHE A 39 -10.75 -0.75 9.61
C PHE A 39 -10.70 -0.57 8.08
N MET A 40 -10.75 0.68 7.59
CA MET A 40 -10.69 0.97 6.16
C MET A 40 -9.35 0.58 5.52
N ARG A 41 -8.23 0.82 6.22
CA ARG A 41 -6.88 0.49 5.73
C ARG A 41 -6.62 -1.02 5.78
N ALA A 42 -7.14 -1.69 6.82
CA ALA A 42 -7.12 -3.15 6.93
C ALA A 42 -7.88 -3.83 5.79
N THR A 43 -9.09 -3.34 5.51
CA THR A 43 -9.93 -3.91 4.45
C THR A 43 -9.29 -3.73 3.08
N SER A 44 -8.74 -2.54 2.78
CA SER A 44 -8.07 -2.31 1.50
C SER A 44 -6.79 -3.14 1.35
N ALA A 45 -6.02 -3.31 2.43
CA ALA A 45 -4.82 -4.15 2.43
C ALA A 45 -5.16 -5.65 2.26
N LEU A 46 -6.22 -6.15 2.89
CA LEU A 46 -6.71 -7.52 2.71
C LEU A 46 -7.18 -7.77 1.27
N CYS A 47 -7.94 -6.84 0.68
CA CYS A 47 -8.38 -6.93 -0.71
C CYS A 47 -7.19 -6.99 -1.67
N THR A 48 -6.19 -6.12 -1.50
CA THR A 48 -4.98 -6.11 -2.33
C THR A 48 -4.15 -7.38 -2.11
N GLY A 49 -4.05 -7.88 -0.88
CA GLY A 49 -3.40 -9.15 -0.56
C GLY A 49 -4.09 -10.36 -1.19
N ALA A 50 -5.42 -10.39 -1.24
CA ALA A 50 -6.17 -11.45 -1.91
C ALA A 50 -5.92 -11.46 -3.42
N ILE A 51 -5.89 -10.29 -4.06
CA ILE A 51 -5.58 -10.14 -5.49
C ILE A 51 -4.12 -10.55 -5.76
N PHE A 52 -3.19 -10.26 -4.84
CA PHE A 52 -1.82 -10.74 -4.92
C PHE A 52 -1.72 -12.27 -4.87
N ILE A 53 -2.39 -12.91 -3.91
CA ILE A 53 -2.43 -14.38 -3.84
C ILE A 53 -2.99 -14.96 -5.14
N LEU A 54 -4.06 -14.37 -5.67
CA LEU A 54 -4.67 -14.80 -6.91
C LEU A 54 -3.73 -14.65 -8.12
N MET A 55 -2.95 -13.57 -8.17
CA MET A 55 -1.88 -13.39 -9.16
C MET A 55 -0.79 -14.45 -9.03
N VAL A 56 -0.34 -14.76 -7.81
CA VAL A 56 0.70 -15.77 -7.56
C VAL A 56 0.23 -17.17 -7.98
N LEU A 57 -1.03 -17.51 -7.71
CA LEU A 57 -1.62 -18.79 -8.09
C LEU A 57 -1.92 -18.89 -9.60
N ARG A 58 -2.25 -17.77 -10.24
CA ARG A 58 -2.58 -17.70 -11.67
C ARG A 58 -1.80 -16.58 -12.34
N ASP A 59 -0.57 -16.87 -12.74
CA ASP A 59 0.33 -15.91 -13.37
C ASP A 59 -0.11 -15.57 -14.81
N THR A 60 -1.13 -14.73 -14.94
CA THR A 60 -1.61 -14.19 -16.23
C THR A 60 -1.44 -12.67 -16.26
N ALA A 61 -1.30 -12.12 -17.48
CA ALA A 61 -1.17 -10.68 -17.67
C ALA A 61 -2.36 -9.88 -17.08
N GLN A 62 -3.57 -10.45 -17.09
CA GLN A 62 -4.76 -9.82 -16.53
C GLN A 62 -4.66 -9.67 -15.00
N HIS A 63 -4.24 -10.70 -14.27
CA HIS A 63 -4.10 -10.64 -12.81
C HIS A 63 -2.98 -9.69 -12.38
N ARG A 64 -1.90 -9.58 -13.18
CA ARG A 64 -0.83 -8.60 -12.94
C ARG A 64 -1.35 -7.15 -13.00
N TRP A 65 -2.20 -6.84 -13.98
CA TRP A 65 -2.83 -5.52 -14.10
C TRP A 65 -3.83 -5.25 -12.96
N GLN A 66 -4.63 -6.26 -12.58
CA GLN A 66 -5.54 -6.14 -11.43
C GLN A 66 -4.79 -5.88 -10.13
N PHE A 67 -3.68 -6.59 -9.89
CA PHE A 67 -2.82 -6.37 -8.73
C PHE A 67 -2.22 -4.96 -8.75
N ALA A 68 -1.69 -4.50 -9.89
CA ALA A 68 -1.15 -3.15 -10.01
C ALA A 68 -2.19 -2.06 -9.69
N ALA A 69 -3.42 -2.20 -10.21
CA ALA A 69 -4.50 -1.27 -9.92
C ALA A 69 -4.90 -1.30 -8.43
N ALA A 70 -5.06 -2.48 -7.85
CA ALA A 70 -5.38 -2.63 -6.42
C ALA A 70 -4.28 -2.05 -5.53
N PHE A 71 -3.01 -2.24 -5.90
CA PHE A 71 -1.87 -1.69 -5.19
C PHE A 71 -1.87 -0.15 -5.19
N ILE A 72 -2.14 0.48 -6.34
CA ILE A 72 -2.24 1.95 -6.44
C ILE A 72 -3.37 2.49 -5.56
N ILE A 73 -4.54 1.85 -5.58
CA ILE A 73 -5.69 2.23 -4.75
C ILE A 73 -5.35 2.08 -3.25
N TRP A 74 -4.69 0.98 -2.88
CA TRP A 74 -4.24 0.75 -1.52
C TRP A 74 -3.21 1.81 -1.05
N MET A 75 -2.23 2.16 -1.90
CA MET A 75 -1.29 3.24 -1.60
C MET A 75 -1.99 4.59 -1.41
N ALA A 76 -2.88 4.96 -2.33
CA ALA A 76 -3.61 6.22 -2.27
C ALA A 76 -4.49 6.32 -1.01
N SER A 77 -5.23 5.26 -0.69
CA SER A 77 -6.04 5.20 0.53
C SER A 77 -5.21 5.24 1.81
N THR A 78 -4.07 4.55 1.85
CA THR A 78 -3.15 4.58 2.99
C THR A 78 -2.56 5.98 3.20
N LEU A 79 -2.14 6.65 2.12
CA LEU A 79 -1.62 8.01 2.18
C LEU A 79 -2.69 8.99 2.70
N PHE A 80 -3.91 8.91 2.16
CA PHE A 80 -5.02 9.75 2.58
C PHE A 80 -5.38 9.56 4.06
N LEU A 81 -5.47 8.31 4.53
CA LEU A 81 -5.80 8.02 5.92
C LEU A 81 -4.70 8.47 6.88
N ASN A 82 -3.42 8.26 6.54
CA ASN A 82 -2.31 8.74 7.35
C ASN A 82 -2.28 10.27 7.44
N TYR A 83 -2.53 10.97 6.33
CA TYR A 83 -2.63 12.43 6.32
C TYR A 83 -3.80 12.91 7.21
N HIS A 84 -4.97 12.30 7.08
CA HIS A 84 -6.13 12.65 7.91
C HIS A 84 -5.88 12.42 9.40
N GLN A 85 -5.22 11.32 9.78
CA GLN A 85 -4.84 11.06 11.17
C GLN A 85 -3.81 12.07 11.70
N PHE A 86 -2.84 12.46 10.86
CA PHE A 86 -1.84 13.46 11.24
C PHE A 86 -2.46 14.82 11.49
N VAL A 87 -3.37 15.28 10.61
CA VAL A 87 -4.10 16.54 10.78
C VAL A 87 -4.95 16.51 12.05
N LYS A 88 -5.71 15.42 12.27
CA LYS A 88 -6.53 15.29 13.47
C LYS A 88 -5.69 15.35 14.75
N LYS A 89 -4.52 14.71 14.75
CA LYS A 89 -3.60 14.75 15.90
C LYS A 89 -3.09 16.16 16.17
N LEU A 90 -2.74 16.91 15.13
CA LEU A 90 -2.31 18.31 15.27
C LEU A 90 -3.43 19.20 15.83
N GLU A 91 -4.67 18.96 15.42
CA GLU A 91 -5.84 19.70 15.90
C GLU A 91 -6.14 19.38 17.37
N ASP A 92 -6.09 18.10 17.75
CA ASP A 92 -6.26 17.65 19.14
C ASP A 92 -5.15 18.20 20.05
N ASP A 93 -3.89 18.16 19.62
CA ASP A 93 -2.75 18.67 20.41
C ASP A 93 -2.86 20.21 20.61
N ASN A 94 -3.30 20.95 19.58
CA ASN A 94 -3.49 22.40 19.67
C ASN A 94 -4.66 22.78 20.60
N TYR A 95 -5.76 22.01 20.55
CA TYR A 95 -6.90 22.21 21.45
C TYR A 95 -6.51 22.00 22.93
N ILE A 96 -5.72 20.96 23.22
CA ILE A 96 -5.22 20.69 24.58
C ILE A 96 -4.35 21.85 25.09
N GLU A 97 -3.47 22.38 24.25
CA GLU A 97 -2.58 23.48 24.62
C GLU A 97 -3.36 24.78 24.93
N VAL A 98 -4.40 25.07 24.15
CA VAL A 98 -5.30 26.21 24.40
C VAL A 98 -6.09 26.03 25.70
N SER A 99 -6.66 24.84 25.92
CA SER A 99 -7.45 24.56 27.13
C SER A 99 -6.62 24.62 28.41
N CYS A 100 -5.36 24.15 28.39
CA CYS A 100 -4.45 24.28 29.53
C CYS A 100 -4.12 25.74 29.85
N ARG A 101 -3.93 26.58 28.83
CA ARG A 101 -3.64 28.02 29.03
C ARG A 101 -4.83 28.78 29.63
N GLU A 102 -6.06 28.39 29.30
CA GLU A 102 -7.27 29.00 29.86
C GLU A 102 -7.51 28.60 31.33
N MET A 103 -7.02 27.44 31.78
CA MET A 103 -7.13 27.02 33.19
C MET A 103 -6.09 27.67 34.13
N GLU A 104 -5.04 28.28 33.57
CA GLU A 104 -4.01 29.00 34.35
C GLU A 104 -4.36 30.48 34.60
N GLN A 105 -5.46 31.00 34.04
CA GLN A 105 -5.95 32.37 34.24
C GLN A 105 -7.10 32.44 35.25
#